data_AF-A0A3N5FEC7-F1
#
_entry.id   AF-A0A3N5FEC7-F1
#
_cell.length_a   1.000
_cell.length_b   1.000
_cell.length_c   1.000
_cell.angle_alpha   90.00
_cell.angle_beta   90.00
_cell.angle_gamma   90.00
#
_symmetry.space_group_name_H-M   'P 1'
#
loop_
_entity.id
_entity.type
_entity.pdbx_description
1 polymer ?
#
loop_
_entity_poly.entity_id
_entity_poly.type
_entity_poly.pdbx_seq_one_letter_code
_entity_poly.pdbx_strand_id
1 'polypeptide(L)'
;MRTSEQLEKIIHSSHHDPFQVLGVHFSGENAETATLRTFQPHARKVDLLIDENRFPMTRIREEGVFEIILDRSTLADPSLEPFTYQYDILYHSGAVQTINDPYRFLPQLDEVDRYLFNFGTNYKLYEHMGSHLTVQ
;
A
#
# COMPACT_ATOMS: atom_id res chain seq x y z
N MET A 1 5.09 3.69 -18.75
CA MET A 1 5.03 5.03 -18.12
C MET A 1 6.18 5.13 -17.13
N ARG A 2 6.91 6.26 -17.04
CA ARG A 2 8.08 6.34 -16.12
C ARG A 2 7.58 6.47 -14.68
N THR A 3 8.13 5.70 -13.73
CA THR A 3 7.75 5.72 -12.31
C THR A 3 7.72 7.13 -11.70
N SER A 4 8.59 8.03 -12.16
CA SER A 4 8.60 9.45 -11.74
C SER A 4 7.29 10.18 -12.04
N GLU A 5 6.64 9.93 -13.18
CA GLU A 5 5.40 10.61 -13.56
C GLU A 5 4.21 10.08 -12.73
N GLN A 6 4.23 8.80 -12.41
CA GLN A 6 3.18 8.21 -11.56
C GLN A 6 3.32 8.69 -10.12
N LEU A 7 4.54 8.83 -9.58
CA LEU A 7 4.77 9.44 -8.27
C LEU A 7 4.25 10.88 -8.18
N GLU A 8 4.45 11.69 -9.22
CA GLU A 8 3.92 13.05 -9.28
C GLU A 8 2.38 13.06 -9.17
N LYS A 9 1.72 12.14 -9.88
CA LYS A 9 0.27 11.99 -9.81
C LYS A 9 -0.20 11.52 -8.43
N ILE A 10 0.57 10.68 -7.73
CA ILE A 10 0.28 10.29 -6.34
C ILE A 10 0.34 11.52 -5.42
N ILE A 11 1.42 12.29 -5.50
CA ILE A 11 1.64 13.50 -4.68
C ILE A 11 0.48 14.49 -4.90
N HIS A 12 0.03 14.67 -6.13
CA HIS A 12 -1.09 15.54 -6.48
C HIS A 12 -2.46 14.89 -6.39
N SER A 13 -2.58 13.68 -5.82
CA SER A 13 -3.85 12.95 -5.68
C SER A 13 -4.65 12.82 -6.99
N SER A 14 -3.94 12.74 -8.13
CA SER A 14 -4.50 12.63 -9.48
C SER A 14 -4.24 11.27 -10.13
N HIS A 15 -3.67 10.32 -9.38
CA HIS A 15 -3.47 8.95 -9.85
C HIS A 15 -4.76 8.15 -9.75
N HIS A 16 -5.23 7.62 -10.89
CA HIS A 16 -6.45 6.83 -10.97
C HIS A 16 -6.37 5.48 -10.23
N ASP A 17 -5.16 4.94 -10.08
CA ASP A 17 -4.91 3.65 -9.42
C ASP A 17 -3.64 3.68 -8.57
N PRO A 18 -3.70 4.12 -7.30
CA PRO A 18 -2.51 4.23 -6.45
C PRO A 18 -1.79 2.90 -6.20
N PHE A 19 -2.47 1.77 -6.32
CA PHE A 19 -1.91 0.43 -6.11
C PHE A 19 -0.84 0.07 -7.13
N GLN A 20 -0.80 0.73 -8.30
CA GLN A 20 0.28 0.55 -9.29
C GLN A 20 1.64 1.06 -8.81
N VAL A 21 1.66 1.92 -7.79
CA VAL A 21 2.86 2.61 -7.34
C VAL A 21 3.15 2.29 -5.87
N LEU A 22 2.12 2.38 -5.03
CA LEU A 22 2.19 2.17 -3.58
C LEU A 22 1.92 0.71 -3.22
N GLY A 23 2.34 0.32 -2.03
CA GLY A 23 2.29 -1.05 -1.54
C GLY A 23 3.48 -1.88 -2.02
N VAL A 24 3.30 -3.21 -2.05
CA VAL A 24 4.34 -4.18 -2.42
C VAL A 24 4.26 -4.49 -3.91
N HIS A 25 5.41 -4.41 -4.58
CA HIS A 25 5.57 -4.68 -6.00
C HIS A 25 6.66 -5.71 -6.24
N PHE A 26 6.34 -6.76 -7.00
CA PHE A 26 7.29 -7.76 -7.45
C PHE A 26 7.61 -7.54 -8.93
N SER A 27 8.89 -7.57 -9.30
CA SER A 27 9.34 -7.37 -10.68
C SER A 27 9.15 -8.64 -11.55
N GLY A 28 7.99 -9.30 -11.48
CA GLY A 28 7.64 -10.54 -12.19
C GLY A 28 7.35 -11.74 -11.28
N GLU A 29 6.83 -12.84 -11.85
CA GLU A 29 6.43 -14.05 -11.10
C GLU A 29 7.56 -14.69 -10.30
N ASN A 30 8.78 -14.65 -10.85
CA ASN A 30 10.01 -15.17 -10.24
C ASN A 30 10.92 -14.06 -9.72
N ALA A 31 10.36 -12.89 -9.38
CA ALA A 31 11.15 -11.81 -8.83
C ALA A 31 11.82 -12.24 -7.51
N GLU A 32 13.14 -12.11 -7.45
CA GLU A 32 13.93 -12.35 -6.25
C GLU A 32 13.81 -11.21 -5.25
N THR A 33 13.34 -10.04 -5.70
CA THR A 33 13.19 -8.85 -4.86
C THR A 33 11.77 -8.30 -4.90
N ALA A 34 11.38 -7.67 -3.80
CA ALA A 34 10.15 -6.93 -3.63
C ALA A 34 10.48 -5.46 -3.37
N THR A 35 9.78 -4.56 -4.04
CA THR A 35 9.85 -3.12 -3.78
C THR A 35 8.61 -2.69 -3.01
N LEU A 36 8.79 -2.10 -1.83
CA LEU A 36 7.69 -1.58 -1.03
C LEU A 36 7.73 -0.06 -1.05
N ARG A 37 6.59 0.57 -1.35
CA ARG A 37 6.46 2.03 -1.35
C ARG A 37 5.29 2.50 -0.50
N THR A 38 5.51 3.56 0.27
CA THR A 38 4.45 4.22 1.04
C THR A 38 4.55 5.73 0.91
N PHE A 39 3.42 6.41 0.98
CA PHE A 39 3.32 7.86 0.93
C PHE A 39 2.91 8.39 2.30
N GLN A 40 3.86 9.03 3.00
CA GLN A 40 3.72 9.57 4.34
C GLN A 40 4.24 11.03 4.39
N PRO A 41 3.42 12.01 3.95
CA PRO A 41 3.86 13.40 3.75
C PRO A 41 4.49 14.06 4.98
N HIS A 42 3.95 13.74 6.16
CA HIS A 42 4.36 14.36 7.43
C HIS A 42 5.39 13.54 8.21
N ALA A 43 5.78 12.37 7.69
CA ALA A 43 6.76 11.50 8.33
C ALA A 43 8.16 12.08 8.19
N ARG A 44 8.88 12.10 9.31
CA ARG A 44 10.32 12.37 9.35
C ARG A 44 11.11 11.14 8.93
N LYS A 45 10.70 9.96 9.39
CA LYS A 45 11.31 8.67 9.05
C LYS A 45 10.23 7.60 9.00
N VAL A 46 10.41 6.63 8.11
CA VAL A 46 9.59 5.42 8.05
C VAL A 46 10.53 4.23 8.12
N ASP A 47 10.23 3.30 9.03
CA ASP A 47 10.84 1.99 9.07
C ASP A 47 9.78 0.94 8.70
N LEU A 48 10.16 -0.06 7.92
CA LEU A 48 9.36 -1.25 7.69
C LEU A 48 9.61 -2.23 8.84
N LEU A 49 8.54 -2.71 9.46
CA LEU A 49 8.57 -3.77 10.46
C LEU A 49 8.11 -5.07 9.80
N ILE A 50 8.94 -6.10 9.87
CA ILE A 50 8.60 -7.47 9.47
C ILE A 50 8.98 -8.36 10.66
N ASP A 51 8.00 -9.03 11.25
CA ASP A 51 8.13 -9.71 12.54
C ASP A 51 8.75 -8.76 13.60
N GLU A 52 9.89 -9.14 14.20
CA GLU A 52 10.63 -8.34 15.17
C GLU A 52 11.74 -7.47 14.53
N ASN A 53 11.88 -7.52 13.20
CA ASN A 53 12.95 -6.84 12.49
C ASN A 53 12.49 -5.48 11.95
N ARG A 54 13.39 -4.50 12.03
CA ARG A 54 13.17 -3.13 11.58
C ARG A 54 14.11 -2.79 10.43
N PHE A 55 13.54 -2.40 9.30
CA PHE A 55 14.27 -2.04 8.10
C PHE A 55 14.02 -0.57 7.74
N PRO A 56 15.04 0.30 7.76
CA PRO A 56 14.85 1.72 7.42
C PRO A 56 14.50 1.89 5.95
N MET A 57 13.42 2.62 5.66
CA MET A 57 13.04 2.97 4.30
C MET A 57 13.76 4.23 3.84
N THR A 58 14.12 4.28 2.56
CA THR A 58 14.76 5.44 1.95
C THR A 58 13.70 6.42 1.49
N ARG A 59 13.83 7.69 1.86
CA ARG A 59 13.00 8.76 1.31
C ARG A 59 13.45 9.05 -0.12
N ILE A 60 12.64 8.67 -1.10
CA ILE A 60 12.93 8.87 -2.54
C ILE A 60 12.35 10.17 -3.08
N ARG A 61 11.41 10.78 -2.35
CA ARG A 61 10.78 12.06 -2.66
C ARG A 61 10.57 12.88 -1.38
N GLU A 62 10.88 14.17 -1.45
CA GLU A 62 10.77 15.07 -0.30
C GLU A 62 9.32 15.36 0.12
N GLU A 63 8.39 15.10 -0.78
CA GLU A 63 6.96 15.16 -0.55
C GLU A 63 6.48 14.02 0.37
N GLY A 64 7.35 13.07 0.71
CA GLY A 64 7.09 12.00 1.69
C GLY A 64 6.87 10.62 1.08
N VAL A 65 7.46 10.33 -0.08
CA VAL A 65 7.48 8.96 -0.61
C VAL A 65 8.70 8.22 -0.09
N PHE A 66 8.45 7.08 0.53
CA PHE A 66 9.48 6.19 1.06
C PHE A 66 9.48 4.87 0.29
N GLU A 67 10.66 4.33 0.03
CA GLU A 67 10.88 3.10 -0.70
C GLU A 67 11.89 2.21 0.04
N ILE A 68 11.67 0.89 -0.02
CA ILE A 68 12.68 -0.10 0.31
C ILE A 68 12.60 -1.26 -0.69
N ILE A 69 13.77 -1.81 -1.03
CA ILE A 69 13.90 -3.01 -1.85
C ILE A 69 14.47 -4.10 -0.95
N LEU A 70 13.78 -5.22 -0.86
CA LEU A 70 14.18 -6.36 -0.04
C LEU A 70 14.16 -7.64 -0.89
N ASP A 71 14.94 -8.63 -0.47
CA ASP A 71 14.80 -9.97 -1.04
C ASP A 71 13.41 -10.52 -0.69
N ARG A 72 12.77 -11.21 -1.64
CA ARG A 72 11.43 -11.78 -1.48
C ARG A 72 11.36 -12.75 -0.29
N SER A 73 12.46 -13.44 0.00
CA SER A 73 12.62 -14.32 1.17
C SER A 73 12.60 -13.60 2.52
N THR A 74 12.82 -12.28 2.53
CA THR A 74 12.78 -11.45 3.74
C THR A 74 11.34 -11.15 4.17
N LEU A 75 10.38 -11.26 3.25
CA LEU A 75 8.97 -11.13 3.58
C LEU A 75 8.52 -12.42 4.27
N ALA A 76 8.00 -12.30 5.50
CA ALA A 76 7.54 -13.43 6.31
C ALA A 76 6.53 -14.33 5.57
N ASP A 77 5.75 -13.75 4.65
CA ASP A 77 4.85 -14.47 3.76
C ASP A 77 5.00 -13.96 2.31
N PRO A 78 5.47 -14.81 1.38
CA PRO A 78 5.52 -14.49 -0.04
C PRO A 78 4.14 -14.24 -0.66
N SER A 79 3.06 -14.69 -0.02
CA SER A 79 1.67 -14.48 -0.44
C SER A 79 1.02 -13.22 0.15
N LEU A 80 1.76 -12.46 0.98
CA LEU A 80 1.42 -11.14 1.50
C LEU A 80 0.15 -11.08 2.37
N GLU A 81 -0.16 -12.11 3.17
CA GLU A 81 -1.31 -12.09 4.10
C GLU A 81 -1.35 -10.83 4.97
N PRO A 82 -2.54 -10.25 5.26
CA PRO A 82 -2.76 -8.86 5.69
C PRO A 82 -2.05 -8.36 6.96
N PHE A 83 -1.29 -9.20 7.66
CA PHE A 83 -0.56 -8.87 8.90
C PHE A 83 0.95 -9.10 8.86
N THR A 84 1.54 -9.42 7.71
CA THR A 84 2.97 -9.78 7.65
C THR A 84 3.98 -8.64 7.76
N TYR A 85 3.55 -7.38 7.64
CA TYR A 85 4.43 -6.24 7.82
C TYR A 85 3.64 -4.99 8.21
N GLN A 86 4.34 -4.06 8.85
CA GLN A 86 3.81 -2.78 9.31
C GLN A 86 4.80 -1.65 9.01
N TYR A 87 4.33 -0.41 9.05
CA TYR A 87 5.18 0.77 9.01
C TYR A 87 5.26 1.39 10.38
N ASP A 88 6.49 1.63 10.85
CA ASP A 88 6.75 2.47 12.02
C ASP A 88 7.11 3.87 11.56
N ILE A 89 6.24 4.83 11.86
CA ILE A 89 6.31 6.20 11.36
C ILE A 89 6.74 7.12 12.48
N LEU A 90 7.90 7.73 12.34
CA LEU A 90 8.37 8.80 13.21
C LEU A 90 7.97 10.15 12.62
N TYR A 91 7.18 10.93 13.36
CA TYR A 91 6.79 12.29 12.99
C TYR A 91 7.79 13.34 13.50
N HIS A 92 7.73 14.54 12.95
CA HIS A 92 8.55 15.68 13.36
C HIS A 92 8.30 16.11 14.82
N SER A 93 7.12 15.81 15.37
CA SER A 93 6.79 16.01 16.78
C SER A 93 7.53 15.06 17.74
N GLY A 94 8.18 14.01 17.21
CA GLY A 94 8.75 12.92 17.99
C GLY A 94 7.76 11.79 18.30
N ALA A 95 6.48 11.94 17.92
CA ALA A 95 5.51 10.86 18.03
C ALA A 95 5.87 9.71 17.07
N VAL A 96 5.66 8.48 17.53
CA VAL A 96 5.83 7.26 16.74
C VAL A 96 4.47 6.59 16.62
N GLN A 97 4.12 6.17 15.41
CA GLN A 97 2.89 5.44 15.14
C GLN A 97 3.20 4.23 14.26
N THR A 98 2.76 3.06 14.73
CA THR A 98 2.80 1.83 13.94
C THR A 98 1.48 1.64 13.22
N ILE A 99 1.51 1.44 11.90
CA ILE A 99 0.33 1.23 11.06
C ILE A 99 0.51 0.03 10.11
N ASN A 100 -0.59 -0.62 9.73
CA ASN A 100 -0.58 -1.53 8.58
C ASN A 100 -0.52 -0.71 7.27
N ASP A 101 0.01 -1.29 6.20
CA ASP A 101 -0.01 -0.64 4.89
C ASP A 101 -1.46 -0.54 4.35
N PRO A 102 -1.99 0.66 4.09
CA PRO A 102 -3.31 0.80 3.48
C PRO A 102 -3.39 0.27 2.05
N TYR A 103 -2.26 0.18 1.32
CA TYR A 103 -2.21 -0.25 -0.08
C TYR A 103 -1.92 -1.74 -0.26
N ARG A 104 -1.90 -2.52 0.82
CA ARG A 104 -1.71 -3.97 0.73
C ARG A 104 -2.99 -4.74 0.40
N PHE A 105 -4.15 -4.14 0.65
CA PHE A 105 -5.43 -4.82 0.54
C PHE A 105 -5.87 -4.87 -0.92
N LEU A 106 -6.36 -6.04 -1.34
CA LEU A 106 -6.96 -6.20 -2.66
C LEU A 106 -8.26 -5.37 -2.80
N PRO A 107 -8.67 -5.04 -4.03
CA PRO A 107 -9.96 -4.41 -4.27
C PRO A 107 -11.10 -5.17 -3.58
N GLN A 108 -11.86 -4.48 -2.74
CA GLN A 108 -12.94 -5.11 -1.95
C GLN A 108 -14.24 -5.32 -2.74
N LEU A 109 -14.36 -4.72 -3.93
CA LEU A 109 -15.54 -4.84 -4.77
C LEU A 109 -15.31 -5.93 -5.82
N ASP A 110 -16.07 -7.02 -5.71
CA ASP A 110 -15.97 -8.16 -6.63
C ASP A 110 -16.40 -7.79 -8.07
N GLU A 111 -15.99 -8.60 -9.04
CA GLU A 111 -16.33 -8.44 -10.45
C GLU A 111 -17.84 -8.50 -10.69
N VAL A 112 -18.55 -9.40 -10.00
CA VAL A 112 -20.01 -9.53 -10.12
C VAL A 112 -20.73 -8.27 -9.65
N ASP A 113 -20.31 -7.70 -8.52
CA ASP A 113 -20.91 -6.47 -7.99
C ASP A 113 -20.65 -5.28 -8.89
N ARG A 114 -19.43 -5.16 -9.45
CA ARG A 114 -19.10 -4.16 -10.47
C ARG A 114 -19.96 -4.31 -11.72
N TYR A 115 -20.17 -5.53 -12.18
CA TYR A 115 -21.03 -5.81 -13.33
C TYR A 115 -22.47 -5.38 -13.04
N LEU A 116 -23.08 -5.87 -11.96
CA LEU A 116 -24.48 -5.53 -11.62
C LEU A 116 -24.67 -4.03 -11.34
N PHE A 117 -23.66 -3.36 -10.79
CA PHE A 117 -23.68 -1.91 -10.64
C PHE A 117 -23.78 -1.20 -11.99
N ASN A 118 -22.98 -1.61 -12.98
CA ASN A 118 -22.99 -1.00 -14.33
C ASN A 118 -24.33 -1.21 -15.07
N PHE A 119 -25.05 -2.30 -14.78
CA PHE A 119 -26.38 -2.56 -15.34
C PHE A 119 -27.52 -1.90 -14.54
N GLY A 120 -27.22 -1.29 -13.39
CA GLY A 120 -28.23 -0.69 -12.52
C GLY A 120 -29.13 -1.71 -11.80
N THR A 121 -28.69 -2.97 -11.70
CA THR A 121 -29.48 -4.08 -11.16
C THR A 121 -28.95 -4.59 -9.81
N ASN A 122 -27.90 -3.99 -9.26
CA ASN A 122 -27.46 -4.28 -7.89
C ASN A 122 -28.34 -3.56 -6.85
N TYR A 123 -29.47 -4.17 -6.50
CA TYR A 123 -30.39 -3.63 -5.49
C TYR A 123 -29.82 -3.64 -4.05
N LYS A 124 -28.71 -4.35 -3.84
CA LYS A 124 -28.00 -4.45 -2.56
C LYS A 124 -26.67 -3.69 -2.56
N LEU A 125 -26.50 -2.75 -3.49
CA LEU A 125 -25.27 -1.99 -3.63
C LEU A 125 -24.81 -1.30 -2.33
N TYR A 126 -25.75 -0.95 -1.44
CA TYR A 126 -25.46 -0.39 -0.11
C TYR A 126 -24.72 -1.36 0.82
N GLU A 127 -24.72 -2.67 0.55
CA GLU A 127 -23.90 -3.66 1.27
C GLU A 127 -22.41 -3.56 0.87
N HIS A 128 -22.09 -2.86 -0.22
CA HIS A 128 -20.73 -2.75 -0.75
C HIS A 128 -20.22 -1.30 -0.88
N MET A 129 -21.09 -0.33 -1.15
CA MET A 129 -20.72 1.08 -1.28
C MET A 129 -20.86 1.83 0.04
N GLY A 130 -19.84 2.62 0.39
CA GLY A 130 -19.82 3.39 1.63
C GLY A 130 -18.69 2.93 2.54
N SER A 131 -18.92 2.95 3.86
CA SER A 131 -17.98 2.46 4.85
C SER A 131 -18.58 1.26 5.57
N HIS A 132 -17.91 0.12 5.49
CA HIS A 132 -18.34 -1.14 6.08
C HIS A 132 -17.28 -1.62 7.06
N LEU A 133 -17.72 -1.96 8.27
CA LEU A 133 -16.86 -2.65 9.20
C LEU A 133 -16.60 -4.05 8.65
N THR A 134 -15.34 -4.35 8.36
CA THR A 134 -14.92 -5.69 7.99
C THR A 134 -14.07 -6.27 9.12
N VAL A 135 -14.32 -7.53 9.45
CA VAL A 135 -13.45 -8.32 10.32
C VAL A 135 -12.60 -9.13 9.35
N GLN A 136 -11.33 -8.76 9.23
CA GLN A 136 -10.33 -9.54 8.50
C GLN A 136 -9.46 -10.28 9.50
#